data_AF-A0LM91-F1
#
_entry.id   AF-A0LM91-F1
#
_cell.length_a   1.000
_cell.length_b   1.000
_cell.length_c   1.000
_cell.angle_alpha   90.00
_cell.angle_beta   90.00
_cell.angle_gamma   90.00
#
_symmetry.space_group_name_H-M   'P 1'
#
loop_
_entity.id
_entity.type
_entity.pdbx_description
1 polymer ?
#
loop_
_entity_poly.entity_id
_entity_poly.type
_entity_poly.pdbx_seq_one_letter_code
_entity_poly.pdbx_strand_id
1 'polypeptide(L)'
;MTSNARLIYTGCMNRGHKLSARDRRFFELVSRATFCNPFSDRRTELDLRIADCSPATPYEERIDRVIANVAEEVRKLERADRADLRFYRGEDRYVVQNAFLFDVYHRVSDRLDELILREIASGHERRPLPFARDTLATLTGRGFSVPEAHRFFAMFYQVRRAFYFINHGLVGASPSMKQLRLHLWDDIFTHDIRWYEKYLWNRMEDFSTLLLGETGTGKGTAAAAIGRSGFIPYDVGKGCFTESFTQNFISINLSQYPEALIESELFGHRKGAFTGAIEHHQGIFARCSAHGSIFLDEIGDVSIPVQVKLLQVLQDRTFSPVGSHEKLRFNGRVIAATNKPLDDLRRRGLFRDDLFYRLCSDMIVVPPLRQRLGEDPAELDVMVAHVIRRIVGEASRELAVMVREAIGANLGAHYAWPGNVRELEQAVRGILLTSRYHGDRGVAATAPEAELISGIRDGVLTAHELVASYCALLYDRFGTYEEVARRTGLDRRTVKKHVQERRGAERAC
;
A
#
# COMPACT_ATOMS: atom_id res chain seq x y z
N MET A 1 -60.39 -43.41 -17.59
CA MET A 1 -59.94 -43.94 -18.89
C MET A 1 -59.14 -42.86 -19.59
N THR A 2 -57.83 -43.00 -19.46
CA THR A 2 -56.76 -42.17 -20.03
C THR A 2 -56.37 -42.70 -21.42
N SER A 3 -56.25 -41.81 -22.40
CA SER A 3 -55.60 -42.04 -23.70
C SER A 3 -55.14 -40.66 -24.17
N ASN A 4 -53.87 -40.22 -24.06
CA ASN A 4 -52.59 -40.75 -24.54
C ASN A 4 -52.40 -40.63 -26.07
N ALA A 5 -51.81 -39.52 -26.50
CA ALA A 5 -51.09 -39.26 -27.76
C ALA A 5 -50.88 -37.73 -27.85
N ARG A 6 -49.72 -37.13 -28.10
CA ARG A 6 -48.43 -37.59 -28.63
C ARG A 6 -47.37 -36.58 -28.19
N LEU A 7 -46.30 -37.08 -27.57
CA LEU A 7 -44.97 -36.48 -27.72
C LEU A 7 -44.59 -36.46 -29.21
N ILE A 8 -43.84 -35.43 -29.62
CA ILE A 8 -42.71 -35.40 -30.58
C ILE A 8 -42.65 -34.01 -31.26
N TYR A 9 -41.41 -33.55 -31.47
CA TYR A 9 -40.90 -32.31 -32.10
C TYR A 9 -40.64 -31.18 -31.08
N THR A 10 -39.39 -30.77 -30.78
CA THR A 10 -38.12 -31.01 -31.47
C THR A 10 -36.98 -30.72 -30.49
N GLY A 11 -35.99 -31.62 -30.42
CA GLY A 11 -34.69 -31.29 -29.83
C GLY A 11 -34.04 -30.18 -30.63
N CYS A 12 -34.19 -28.93 -30.19
CA CYS A 12 -33.29 -27.88 -30.60
C CYS A 12 -32.01 -28.11 -29.79
N MET A 13 -31.01 -28.73 -30.42
CA MET A 13 -29.63 -28.63 -29.96
C MET A 13 -29.37 -27.16 -29.67
N ASN A 14 -29.25 -26.82 -28.39
CA ASN A 14 -29.13 -25.45 -27.90
C ASN A 14 -27.75 -24.90 -28.32
N ARG A 15 -27.62 -24.55 -29.60
CA ARG A 15 -26.45 -23.86 -30.15
C ARG A 15 -26.48 -22.47 -29.51
N GLY A 16 -25.71 -22.30 -28.43
CA GLY A 16 -25.62 -21.02 -27.74
C GLY A 16 -25.42 -19.86 -28.73
N HIS A 17 -26.02 -18.72 -28.43
CA HIS A 17 -25.91 -17.51 -29.22
C HIS A 17 -24.43 -17.21 -29.47
N LYS A 18 -24.09 -16.94 -30.73
CA LYS A 18 -22.77 -16.44 -31.09
C LYS A 18 -22.78 -14.93 -31.18
N LEU A 19 -21.76 -14.30 -30.64
CA LEU A 19 -21.52 -12.88 -30.86
C LEU A 19 -21.17 -12.62 -32.33
N SER A 20 -21.55 -11.44 -32.83
CA SER A 20 -20.99 -10.98 -34.10
C SER A 20 -19.47 -10.77 -33.95
N ALA A 21 -18.73 -10.82 -35.05
CA ALA A 21 -17.28 -10.62 -35.00
C ALA A 21 -16.90 -9.23 -34.42
N ARG A 22 -17.74 -8.21 -34.65
CA ARG A 22 -17.60 -6.88 -34.07
C ARG A 22 -17.79 -6.90 -32.55
N ASP A 23 -18.92 -7.45 -32.09
CA ASP A 23 -19.28 -7.44 -30.66
C ASP A 23 -18.27 -8.27 -29.86
N ARG A 24 -17.83 -9.40 -30.41
CA ARG A 24 -16.77 -10.22 -29.80
C ARG A 24 -15.49 -9.41 -29.60
N ARG A 25 -14.99 -8.74 -30.65
CA ARG A 25 -13.77 -7.91 -30.54
C ARG A 25 -13.92 -6.79 -29.53
N PHE A 26 -15.10 -6.16 -29.45
CA PHE A 26 -15.36 -5.12 -28.47
C PHE A 26 -15.37 -5.68 -27.05
N PHE A 27 -16.12 -6.75 -26.78
CA PHE A 27 -16.17 -7.36 -25.44
C PHE A 27 -14.85 -8.03 -25.04
N GLU A 28 -14.03 -8.50 -25.97
CA GLU A 28 -12.65 -8.91 -25.70
C GLU A 28 -11.79 -7.73 -25.20
N LEU A 29 -11.95 -6.53 -25.77
CA LEU A 29 -11.25 -5.33 -25.28
C LEU A 29 -11.70 -4.96 -23.88
N VAL A 30 -13.02 -4.94 -23.63
CA VAL A 30 -13.59 -4.69 -22.30
C VAL A 30 -13.08 -5.73 -21.31
N SER A 31 -13.14 -7.02 -21.67
CA SER A 31 -12.65 -8.11 -20.84
C SER A 31 -11.18 -7.95 -20.46
N ARG A 32 -10.33 -7.48 -21.38
CA ARG A 32 -8.92 -7.19 -21.09
C ARG A 32 -8.77 -5.99 -20.16
N ALA A 33 -9.59 -4.96 -20.32
CA ALA A 33 -9.56 -3.76 -19.47
C ALA A 33 -10.04 -4.07 -18.04
N THR A 34 -11.09 -4.87 -17.89
CA THR A 34 -11.67 -5.30 -16.60
C THR A 34 -10.62 -5.96 -15.70
N PHE A 35 -9.72 -6.75 -16.28
CA PHE A 35 -8.71 -7.50 -15.54
C PHE A 35 -7.30 -6.90 -15.64
N CYS A 36 -7.17 -5.70 -16.18
CA CYS A 36 -5.89 -5.00 -16.24
C CYS A 36 -5.70 -4.18 -14.97
N ASN A 37 -4.47 -4.17 -14.44
CA ASN A 37 -4.11 -3.30 -13.32
C ASN A 37 -4.42 -1.83 -13.68
N PRO A 38 -5.27 -1.14 -12.92
CA PRO A 38 -5.77 0.19 -13.27
C PRO A 38 -4.69 1.27 -13.26
N PHE A 39 -3.54 1.01 -12.63
CA PHE A 39 -2.41 1.94 -12.57
C PHE A 39 -1.37 1.72 -13.69
N SER A 40 -1.63 0.79 -14.62
CA SER A 40 -0.73 0.45 -15.72
C SER A 40 -0.95 1.29 -16.97
N ASP A 41 0.10 1.48 -17.76
CA ASP A 41 -0.02 2.06 -19.11
C ASP A 41 -0.89 1.21 -20.02
N ARG A 42 -0.85 -0.11 -19.82
CA ARG A 42 -1.69 -1.06 -20.54
C ARG A 42 -3.18 -0.77 -20.34
N ARG A 43 -3.58 -0.36 -19.14
CA ARG A 43 -4.97 0.05 -18.88
C ARG A 43 -5.33 1.29 -19.70
N THR A 44 -4.48 2.31 -19.69
CA THR A 44 -4.69 3.53 -20.47
C THR A 44 -4.84 3.24 -21.97
N GLU A 45 -4.00 2.37 -22.55
CA GLU A 45 -4.13 1.95 -23.95
C GLU A 45 -5.47 1.27 -24.25
N LEU A 46 -5.95 0.42 -23.34
CA LEU A 46 -7.22 -0.27 -23.51
C LEU A 46 -8.40 0.70 -23.42
N ASP A 47 -8.36 1.62 -22.44
CA ASP A 47 -9.39 2.64 -22.28
C ASP A 47 -9.48 3.54 -23.51
N LEU A 48 -8.35 3.99 -24.08
CA LEU A 48 -8.35 4.78 -25.32
C LEU A 48 -9.02 4.05 -26.49
N ARG A 49 -8.79 2.74 -26.62
CA ARG A 49 -9.39 1.91 -27.68
C ARG A 49 -10.88 1.66 -27.47
N ILE A 50 -11.34 1.55 -26.23
CA ILE A 50 -12.76 1.37 -25.92
C ILE A 50 -13.52 2.69 -26.06
N ALA A 51 -12.92 3.79 -25.61
CA ALA A 51 -13.48 5.14 -25.72
C ALA A 51 -13.46 5.69 -27.15
N ASP A 52 -12.59 5.15 -28.01
CA ASP A 52 -12.32 5.66 -29.35
C ASP A 52 -11.96 7.16 -29.32
N CYS A 53 -10.99 7.51 -28.48
CA CYS A 53 -10.57 8.88 -28.26
C CYS A 53 -9.05 9.08 -28.36
N SER A 54 -8.64 10.35 -28.43
CA SER A 54 -7.23 10.74 -28.54
C SER A 54 -6.48 10.49 -27.22
N PRO A 55 -5.18 10.15 -27.24
CA PRO A 55 -4.34 10.13 -26.05
C PRO A 55 -4.33 11.45 -25.26
N ALA A 56 -4.62 12.57 -25.91
CA ALA A 56 -4.73 13.88 -25.28
C ALA A 56 -6.03 14.10 -24.48
N THR A 57 -7.02 13.21 -24.62
CA THR A 57 -8.29 13.30 -23.89
C THR A 57 -8.05 13.16 -22.39
N PRO A 58 -8.56 14.09 -21.54
CA PRO A 58 -8.44 14.02 -20.09
C PRO A 58 -8.91 12.67 -19.52
N TYR A 59 -8.32 12.26 -18.40
CA TYR A 59 -8.63 10.97 -17.77
C TYR A 59 -10.12 10.81 -17.48
N GLU A 60 -10.76 11.80 -16.84
CA GLU A 60 -12.17 11.75 -16.46
C GLU A 60 -13.08 11.60 -17.68
N GLU A 61 -12.90 12.45 -18.69
CA GLU A 61 -13.66 12.38 -19.95
C GLU A 61 -13.45 11.03 -20.67
N ARG A 62 -12.22 10.49 -20.65
CA ARG A 62 -11.92 9.19 -21.24
C ARG A 62 -12.69 8.08 -20.52
N ILE A 63 -12.69 8.05 -19.19
CA ILE A 63 -13.39 7.03 -18.41
C ILE A 63 -14.90 7.12 -18.64
N ASP A 64 -15.47 8.33 -18.67
CA ASP A 64 -16.90 8.52 -18.96
C ASP A 64 -17.29 7.94 -20.33
N ARG A 65 -16.45 8.17 -21.35
CA ARG A 65 -16.64 7.58 -22.69
C ARG A 65 -16.53 6.06 -22.69
N VAL A 66 -15.57 5.49 -21.96
CA VAL A 66 -15.45 4.02 -21.80
C VAL A 66 -16.76 3.47 -21.20
N ILE A 67 -17.21 4.04 -20.09
CA ILE A 67 -18.44 3.61 -19.40
C ILE A 67 -19.65 3.71 -20.33
N ALA A 68 -19.82 4.85 -21.01
CA ALA A 68 -20.94 5.08 -21.93
C ALA A 68 -20.95 4.10 -23.10
N ASN A 69 -19.79 3.83 -23.72
CA ASN A 69 -19.65 2.92 -24.84
C ASN A 69 -19.98 1.48 -24.44
N VAL A 70 -19.44 1.00 -23.30
CA VAL A 70 -19.75 -0.35 -22.80
C VAL A 70 -21.23 -0.47 -22.45
N ALA A 71 -21.80 0.52 -21.77
CA ALA A 71 -23.22 0.52 -21.40
C ALA A 71 -24.14 0.51 -22.63
N GLU A 72 -23.78 1.19 -23.73
CA GLU A 72 -24.56 1.14 -24.98
C GLU A 72 -24.48 -0.23 -25.65
N GLU A 73 -23.31 -0.87 -25.70
CA GLU A 73 -23.20 -2.22 -26.27
C GLU A 73 -23.96 -3.27 -25.43
N VAL A 74 -23.97 -3.14 -24.10
CA VAL A 74 -24.81 -3.98 -23.23
C VAL A 74 -26.31 -3.70 -23.46
N ARG A 75 -26.71 -2.43 -23.59
CA ARG A 75 -28.12 -2.07 -23.92
C ARG A 75 -28.56 -2.61 -25.27
N LYS A 76 -27.68 -2.72 -26.26
CA LYS A 76 -28.01 -3.37 -27.55
C LYS A 76 -28.33 -4.85 -27.36
N LEU A 77 -27.59 -5.56 -26.50
CA LEU A 77 -27.94 -6.94 -26.14
C LEU A 77 -29.29 -7.00 -25.42
N GLU A 78 -29.58 -6.06 -24.53
CA GLU A 78 -30.88 -5.99 -23.82
C GLU A 78 -32.04 -5.75 -24.80
N ARG A 79 -31.94 -4.78 -25.71
CA ARG A 79 -32.95 -4.50 -26.75
C ARG A 79 -33.17 -5.68 -27.70
N ALA A 80 -32.15 -6.51 -27.89
CA ALA A 80 -32.21 -7.70 -28.73
C ALA A 80 -32.68 -8.96 -27.97
N ASP A 81 -33.05 -8.85 -26.70
CA ASP A 81 -33.38 -9.97 -25.81
C ASP A 81 -32.27 -11.02 -25.72
N ARG A 82 -31.03 -10.54 -25.68
CA ARG A 82 -29.79 -11.34 -25.68
C ARG A 82 -28.91 -11.07 -24.45
N ALA A 83 -29.41 -10.34 -23.47
CA ALA A 83 -28.67 -9.93 -22.28
C ALA A 83 -28.74 -10.98 -21.14
N ASP A 84 -28.52 -12.26 -21.47
CA ASP A 84 -28.54 -13.36 -20.51
C ASP A 84 -27.37 -14.32 -20.77
N LEU A 85 -26.52 -14.53 -19.77
CA LEU A 85 -25.34 -15.40 -19.86
C LEU A 85 -25.68 -16.86 -20.20
N ARG A 86 -26.89 -17.33 -19.88
CA ARG A 86 -27.33 -18.71 -20.17
C ARG A 86 -27.43 -18.98 -21.67
N PHE A 87 -27.53 -17.92 -22.47
CA PHE A 87 -27.56 -17.99 -23.92
C PHE A 87 -26.19 -18.22 -24.55
N TYR A 88 -25.09 -17.97 -23.85
CA TYR A 88 -23.74 -18.05 -24.41
C TYR A 88 -22.96 -19.25 -23.87
N ARG A 89 -21.93 -19.70 -24.61
CA ARG A 89 -21.03 -20.80 -24.21
C ARG A 89 -19.57 -20.44 -24.57
N GLY A 90 -18.61 -21.11 -23.90
CA GLY A 90 -17.18 -20.93 -24.17
C GLY A 90 -16.72 -19.48 -24.03
N GLU A 91 -15.84 -19.05 -24.94
CA GLU A 91 -15.28 -17.70 -24.99
C GLU A 91 -16.35 -16.59 -25.05
N ASP A 92 -17.43 -16.79 -25.82
CA ASP A 92 -18.50 -15.77 -25.92
C ASP A 92 -19.17 -15.55 -24.56
N ARG A 93 -19.38 -16.61 -23.77
CA ARG A 93 -19.92 -16.46 -22.41
C ARG A 93 -18.96 -15.69 -21.52
N TYR A 94 -17.67 -15.98 -21.64
CA TYR A 94 -16.64 -15.34 -20.83
C TYR A 94 -16.57 -13.83 -21.09
N VAL A 95 -16.48 -13.40 -22.35
CA VAL A 95 -16.37 -11.95 -22.67
C VAL A 95 -17.67 -11.19 -22.36
N VAL A 96 -18.85 -11.80 -22.56
CA VAL A 96 -20.14 -11.18 -22.17
C VAL A 96 -20.26 -11.07 -20.65
N GLN A 97 -19.84 -12.09 -19.90
CA GLN A 97 -19.80 -12.04 -18.44
C GLN A 97 -18.99 -10.85 -17.95
N ASN A 98 -17.80 -10.64 -18.51
CA ASN A 98 -16.91 -9.56 -18.10
C ASN A 98 -17.46 -8.18 -18.49
N ALA A 99 -18.15 -8.07 -19.63
CA ALA A 99 -18.85 -6.85 -20.03
C ALA A 99 -20.02 -6.53 -19.09
N PHE A 100 -20.79 -7.54 -18.67
CA PHE A 100 -21.86 -7.36 -17.69
C PHE A 100 -21.31 -6.95 -16.32
N LEU A 101 -20.24 -7.58 -15.85
CA LEU A 101 -19.59 -7.19 -14.59
C LEU A 101 -19.07 -5.75 -14.65
N PHE A 102 -18.43 -5.37 -15.77
CA PHE A 102 -17.97 -4.00 -15.99
C PHE A 102 -19.12 -2.99 -15.93
N ASP A 103 -20.20 -3.23 -16.67
CA ASP A 103 -21.36 -2.33 -16.71
C ASP A 103 -22.05 -2.24 -15.33
N VAL A 104 -22.27 -3.35 -14.62
CA VAL A 104 -22.88 -3.31 -13.28
C VAL A 104 -21.97 -2.59 -12.28
N TYR A 105 -20.67 -2.87 -12.27
CA TYR A 105 -19.72 -2.21 -11.36
C TYR A 105 -19.74 -0.69 -11.51
N HIS A 106 -19.68 -0.17 -12.74
CA HIS A 106 -19.67 1.28 -12.98
C HIS A 106 -21.04 1.94 -12.74
N ARG A 107 -22.15 1.20 -12.75
CA ARG A 107 -23.46 1.72 -12.30
C ARG A 107 -23.53 1.96 -10.79
N VAL A 108 -22.66 1.32 -10.00
CA VAL A 108 -22.70 1.37 -8.53
C VAL A 108 -21.44 1.94 -7.91
N SER A 109 -20.39 2.25 -8.68
CA SER A 109 -19.10 2.73 -8.18
C SER A 109 -19.22 3.96 -7.29
N ASP A 110 -20.05 4.92 -7.67
CA ASP A 110 -20.23 6.17 -6.92
C ASP A 110 -20.94 5.91 -5.58
N ARG A 111 -21.88 4.95 -5.56
CA ARG A 111 -22.54 4.51 -4.31
C ARG A 111 -21.59 3.76 -3.39
N LEU A 112 -20.62 3.05 -3.96
CA LEU A 112 -19.54 2.43 -3.20
C LEU A 112 -18.56 3.48 -2.67
N ASP A 113 -18.26 4.56 -3.41
CA ASP A 113 -17.49 5.69 -2.89
C ASP A 113 -18.18 6.38 -1.72
N GLU A 114 -19.48 6.66 -1.86
CA GLU A 114 -20.29 7.19 -0.76
C GLU A 114 -20.25 6.27 0.46
N LEU A 115 -20.20 4.95 0.28
CA LEU A 115 -20.04 4.00 1.38
C LEU A 115 -18.64 4.11 2.01
N ILE A 116 -17.57 4.17 1.22
CA ILE A 116 -16.19 4.32 1.71
C ILE A 116 -16.05 5.59 2.54
N LEU A 117 -16.52 6.73 2.02
CA LEU A 117 -16.47 8.02 2.70
C LEU A 117 -17.30 8.01 3.99
N ARG A 118 -18.48 7.36 3.98
CA ARG A 118 -19.29 7.18 5.19
C ARG A 118 -18.57 6.34 6.24
N GLU A 119 -17.97 5.21 5.87
CA GLU A 119 -17.23 4.36 6.83
C GLU A 119 -16.00 5.08 7.39
N ILE A 120 -15.33 5.94 6.61
CA ILE A 120 -14.26 6.82 7.13
C ILE A 120 -14.81 7.78 8.19
N ALA A 121 -16.01 8.34 7.99
CA ALA A 121 -16.60 9.33 8.89
C ALA A 121 -17.27 8.74 10.14
N SER A 122 -17.99 7.62 10.00
CA SER A 122 -18.78 7.00 11.08
C SER A 122 -18.11 5.78 11.73
N GLY A 123 -16.97 5.34 11.18
CA GLY A 123 -16.23 4.17 11.66
C GLY A 123 -16.95 2.86 11.35
N HIS A 124 -17.84 2.43 12.25
CA HIS A 124 -18.22 1.02 12.41
C HIS A 124 -19.72 0.74 12.24
N GLU A 125 -20.52 1.78 11.96
CA GLU A 125 -21.97 1.63 11.90
C GLU A 125 -22.40 0.88 10.64
N ARG A 126 -22.92 -0.35 10.82
CA ARG A 126 -23.42 -1.18 9.72
C ARG A 126 -24.86 -0.82 9.41
N ARG A 127 -25.09 -0.27 8.21
CA ARG A 127 -26.43 0.08 7.72
C ARG A 127 -26.78 -0.72 6.46
N PRO A 128 -28.06 -1.10 6.29
CA PRO A 128 -28.51 -1.70 5.04
C PRO A 128 -28.18 -0.81 3.83
N LEU A 129 -27.86 -1.43 2.70
CA LEU A 129 -27.50 -0.78 1.45
C LEU A 129 -28.68 -0.92 0.46
N PRO A 130 -29.52 0.11 0.26
CA PRO A 130 -30.72 -0.02 -0.57
C PRO A 130 -30.41 -0.44 -2.01
N PHE A 131 -29.32 0.08 -2.60
CA PHE A 131 -28.93 -0.22 -3.97
C PHE A 131 -28.43 -1.66 -4.17
N ALA A 132 -28.08 -2.38 -3.10
CA ALA A 132 -27.57 -3.74 -3.21
C ALA A 132 -28.62 -4.70 -3.76
N ARG A 133 -29.90 -4.55 -3.37
CA ARG A 133 -30.99 -5.38 -3.86
C ARG A 133 -31.12 -5.30 -5.38
N ASP A 134 -31.14 -4.07 -5.92
CA ASP A 134 -31.29 -3.84 -7.37
C ASP A 134 -30.05 -4.31 -8.14
N THR A 135 -28.87 -4.16 -7.54
CA THR A 135 -27.60 -4.65 -8.11
C THR A 135 -27.60 -6.18 -8.22
N LEU A 136 -27.99 -6.87 -7.16
CA LEU A 136 -28.09 -8.34 -7.13
C LEU A 136 -29.19 -8.85 -8.07
N ALA A 137 -30.32 -8.14 -8.16
CA ALA A 137 -31.38 -8.46 -9.12
C ALA A 137 -30.89 -8.28 -10.58
N THR A 138 -30.10 -7.25 -10.85
CA THR A 138 -29.51 -7.02 -12.18
C THR A 138 -28.54 -8.15 -12.55
N LEU A 139 -27.67 -8.57 -11.64
CA LEU A 139 -26.75 -9.69 -11.87
C LEU A 139 -27.52 -11.00 -12.10
N THR A 140 -28.48 -11.34 -11.24
CA THR A 140 -29.25 -12.58 -11.41
C THR A 140 -30.12 -12.56 -12.67
N GLY A 141 -30.71 -11.41 -13.00
CA GLY A 141 -31.45 -11.20 -14.26
C GLY A 141 -30.61 -11.40 -15.51
N ARG A 142 -29.30 -11.10 -15.44
CA ARG A 142 -28.33 -11.36 -16.52
C ARG A 142 -27.79 -12.79 -16.55
N GLY A 143 -28.33 -13.70 -15.73
CA GLY A 143 -28.00 -15.13 -15.77
C GLY A 143 -26.82 -15.54 -14.88
N PHE A 144 -26.35 -14.68 -13.96
CA PHE A 144 -25.44 -15.09 -12.90
C PHE A 144 -26.20 -15.93 -11.86
N SER A 145 -25.56 -16.98 -11.33
CA SER A 145 -26.13 -17.68 -10.18
C SER A 145 -26.16 -16.78 -8.95
N VAL A 146 -27.07 -17.07 -8.00
CA VAL A 146 -27.18 -16.30 -6.75
C VAL A 146 -25.85 -16.23 -5.98
N PRO A 147 -25.08 -17.33 -5.80
CA PRO A 147 -23.77 -17.26 -5.16
C PRO A 147 -22.76 -16.41 -5.92
N GLU A 148 -22.74 -16.48 -7.26
CA GLU A 148 -21.87 -15.63 -8.09
C GLU A 148 -22.22 -14.14 -7.92
N ALA A 149 -23.51 -13.80 -7.94
CA ALA A 149 -23.97 -12.42 -7.78
C ALA A 149 -23.54 -11.84 -6.43
N HIS A 150 -23.68 -12.59 -5.33
CA HIS A 150 -23.23 -12.16 -4.00
C HIS A 150 -21.70 -11.97 -3.95
N ARG A 151 -20.95 -12.91 -4.52
CA ARG A 151 -19.49 -12.85 -4.54
C ARG A 151 -18.98 -11.65 -5.35
N PHE A 152 -19.51 -11.44 -6.55
CA PHE A 152 -19.12 -10.30 -7.39
C PHE A 152 -19.50 -8.96 -6.76
N PHE A 153 -20.67 -8.86 -6.10
CA PHE A 153 -21.03 -7.66 -5.37
C PHE A 153 -20.05 -7.34 -4.23
N ALA A 154 -19.60 -8.37 -3.48
CA ALA A 154 -18.55 -8.21 -2.48
C ALA A 154 -17.20 -7.80 -3.09
N MET A 155 -16.83 -8.38 -4.23
CA MET A 155 -15.61 -8.01 -4.98
C MET A 155 -15.68 -6.59 -5.53
N PHE A 156 -16.85 -6.09 -5.96
CA PHE A 156 -17.00 -4.70 -6.40
C PHE A 156 -16.62 -3.73 -5.29
N TYR A 157 -17.09 -3.99 -4.07
CA TYR A 157 -16.73 -3.17 -2.93
C TYR A 157 -15.22 -3.24 -2.64
N GLN A 158 -14.63 -4.44 -2.71
CA GLN A 158 -13.20 -4.64 -2.52
C GLN A 158 -12.34 -3.90 -3.55
N VAL A 159 -12.63 -4.08 -4.84
CA VAL A 159 -11.96 -3.42 -5.98
C VAL A 159 -12.04 -1.91 -5.83
N ARG A 160 -13.21 -1.38 -5.43
CA ARG A 160 -13.38 0.05 -5.23
C ARG A 160 -12.54 0.58 -4.07
N ARG A 161 -12.48 -0.14 -2.94
CA ARG A 161 -11.61 0.22 -1.80
C ARG A 161 -10.13 0.22 -2.18
N ALA A 162 -9.67 -0.82 -2.87
CA ALA A 162 -8.29 -0.91 -3.34
C ALA A 162 -7.91 0.28 -4.21
N PHE A 163 -8.75 0.59 -5.20
CA PHE A 163 -8.53 1.75 -6.06
C PHE A 163 -8.52 3.05 -5.24
N TYR A 164 -9.49 3.24 -4.35
CA TYR A 164 -9.60 4.43 -3.51
C TYR A 164 -8.35 4.64 -2.65
N PHE A 165 -7.92 3.64 -1.87
CA PHE A 165 -6.79 3.82 -0.96
C PHE A 165 -5.45 3.92 -1.66
N ILE A 166 -5.25 3.22 -2.77
CA ILE A 166 -4.01 3.34 -3.56
C ILE A 166 -3.97 4.70 -4.27
N ASN A 167 -5.07 5.14 -4.88
CA ASN A 167 -5.12 6.40 -5.63
C ASN A 167 -5.09 7.63 -4.74
N HIS A 168 -5.87 7.65 -3.65
CA HIS A 168 -5.98 8.82 -2.76
C HIS A 168 -4.98 8.81 -1.60
N GLY A 169 -4.51 7.64 -1.17
CA GLY A 169 -3.55 7.52 -0.07
C GLY A 169 -2.13 7.85 -0.48
N LEU A 170 -1.73 7.50 -1.71
CA LEU A 170 -0.34 7.62 -2.18
C LEU A 170 -0.20 8.80 -3.14
N VAL A 171 0.24 9.93 -2.61
CA VAL A 171 0.45 11.18 -3.34
C VAL A 171 1.71 11.09 -4.20
N GLY A 172 1.66 11.65 -5.41
CA GLY A 172 2.82 11.80 -6.31
C GLY A 172 2.70 10.97 -7.59
N ALA A 173 3.35 11.41 -8.66
CA ALA A 173 3.23 10.83 -10.01
C ALA A 173 4.55 10.29 -10.58
N SER A 174 5.65 10.34 -9.82
CA SER A 174 6.94 9.82 -10.26
C SER A 174 6.87 8.36 -10.71
N PRO A 175 7.80 7.94 -11.60
CA PRO A 175 7.96 6.54 -12.00
C PRO A 175 7.92 5.56 -10.83
N SER A 176 8.68 5.81 -9.75
CA SER A 176 8.71 4.94 -8.57
C SER A 176 7.37 4.88 -7.83
N MET A 177 6.65 6.00 -7.72
CA MET A 177 5.31 6.01 -7.13
C MET A 177 4.28 5.28 -8.01
N LYS A 178 4.42 5.34 -9.34
CA LYS A 178 3.60 4.55 -10.26
C LYS A 178 3.87 3.04 -10.09
N GLN A 179 5.15 2.65 -10.00
CA GLN A 179 5.52 1.26 -9.72
C GLN A 179 5.00 0.79 -8.36
N LEU A 180 5.07 1.62 -7.32
CA LEU A 180 4.49 1.30 -6.02
C LEU A 180 2.98 1.03 -6.13
N ARG A 181 2.22 1.87 -6.85
CA ARG A 181 0.78 1.64 -7.05
C ARG A 181 0.49 0.35 -7.83
N LEU A 182 1.28 0.04 -8.85
CA LEU A 182 1.19 -1.22 -9.59
C LEU A 182 1.38 -2.41 -8.65
N HIS A 183 2.47 -2.40 -7.88
CA HIS A 183 2.84 -3.49 -6.98
C HIS A 183 1.79 -3.67 -5.88
N LEU A 184 1.31 -2.59 -5.26
CA LEU A 184 0.26 -2.69 -4.23
C LEU A 184 -1.05 -3.27 -4.76
N TRP A 185 -1.41 -2.94 -6.01
CA TRP A 185 -2.59 -3.55 -6.62
C TRP A 185 -2.39 -5.05 -6.88
N ASP A 186 -1.22 -5.43 -7.37
CA ASP A 186 -0.87 -6.83 -7.61
C ASP A 186 -0.71 -7.60 -6.29
N ASP A 187 -0.32 -6.97 -5.18
CA ASP A 187 -0.32 -7.60 -3.86
C ASP A 187 -1.74 -7.94 -3.37
N ILE A 188 -2.72 -7.07 -3.66
CA ILE A 188 -4.12 -7.27 -3.25
C ILE A 188 -4.82 -8.32 -4.13
N PHE A 189 -4.56 -8.29 -5.44
CA PHE A 189 -5.31 -9.05 -6.45
C PHE A 189 -4.48 -10.05 -7.25
N THR A 190 -3.22 -10.26 -6.89
CA THR A 190 -2.20 -10.97 -7.69
C THR A 190 -1.91 -10.30 -9.04
N HIS A 191 -0.78 -10.65 -9.66
CA HIS A 191 -0.42 -10.14 -11.00
C HIS A 191 -1.44 -10.52 -12.09
N ASP A 192 -2.26 -11.55 -11.85
CA ASP A 192 -3.40 -11.91 -12.70
C ASP A 192 -4.68 -11.99 -11.85
N ILE A 193 -5.44 -10.90 -11.87
CA ILE A 193 -6.71 -10.79 -11.14
C ILE A 193 -7.74 -11.88 -11.49
N ARG A 194 -7.58 -12.56 -12.64
CA ARG A 194 -8.41 -13.73 -13.00
C ARG A 194 -8.10 -14.93 -12.12
N TRP A 195 -6.84 -15.10 -11.71
CA TRP A 195 -6.45 -16.14 -10.74
C TRP A 195 -6.97 -15.79 -9.35
N TYR A 196 -6.92 -14.52 -8.98
CA TYR A 196 -7.55 -14.05 -7.75
C TYR A 196 -9.04 -14.37 -7.71
N GLU A 197 -9.79 -13.94 -8.72
CA GLU A 197 -11.24 -14.18 -8.82
C GLU A 197 -11.60 -15.66 -8.73
N LYS A 198 -10.81 -16.51 -9.40
CA LYS A 198 -11.09 -17.94 -9.51
C LYS A 198 -10.64 -18.77 -8.30
N TYR A 199 -9.51 -18.41 -7.67
CA TYR A 199 -8.82 -19.30 -6.73
C TYR A 199 -8.44 -18.66 -5.39
N LEU A 200 -8.16 -17.35 -5.34
CA LEU A 200 -7.48 -16.74 -4.19
C LEU A 200 -8.30 -15.71 -3.43
N TRP A 201 -9.50 -15.35 -3.89
CA TRP A 201 -10.33 -14.32 -3.26
C TRP A 201 -10.64 -14.53 -1.78
N ASN A 202 -10.60 -15.77 -1.29
CA ASN A 202 -10.78 -16.15 0.11
C ASN A 202 -9.53 -16.81 0.73
N ARG A 203 -8.35 -16.51 0.16
CA ARG A 203 -7.05 -17.07 0.55
C ARG A 203 -5.96 -16.01 0.68
N MET A 204 -6.25 -14.74 0.43
CA MET A 204 -5.21 -13.70 0.48
C MET A 204 -4.63 -13.51 1.89
N GLU A 205 -5.38 -13.90 2.92
CA GLU A 205 -4.96 -13.92 4.32
C GLU A 205 -3.82 -14.92 4.58
N ASP A 206 -3.62 -15.88 3.66
CA ASP A 206 -2.52 -16.83 3.72
C ASP A 206 -1.16 -16.21 3.34
N PHE A 207 -1.15 -15.05 2.68
CA PHE A 207 0.05 -14.39 2.16
C PHE A 207 0.47 -13.20 3.02
N SER A 208 1.72 -13.24 3.50
CA SER A 208 2.30 -12.15 4.27
C SER A 208 3.09 -11.21 3.38
N THR A 209 2.99 -9.91 3.66
CA THR A 209 3.67 -8.87 2.87
C THR A 209 4.66 -8.13 3.75
N LEU A 210 5.86 -7.92 3.23
CA LEU A 210 6.91 -7.16 3.89
C LEU A 210 7.14 -5.82 3.18
N LEU A 211 6.89 -4.72 3.87
CA LEU A 211 7.14 -3.36 3.40
C LEU A 211 8.51 -2.87 3.88
N LEU A 212 9.37 -2.53 2.94
CA LEU A 212 10.69 -1.96 3.22
C LEU A 212 10.71 -0.48 2.85
N GLY A 213 11.51 0.29 3.56
CA GLY A 213 11.72 1.70 3.23
C GLY A 213 12.12 2.51 4.45
N GLU A 214 12.72 3.67 4.21
CA GLU A 214 13.20 4.55 5.26
C GLU A 214 12.07 5.05 6.18
N THR A 215 12.46 5.61 7.32
CA THR A 215 11.52 6.30 8.20
C THR A 215 10.87 7.47 7.45
N GLY A 216 9.55 7.59 7.56
CA GLY A 216 8.81 8.70 6.98
C GLY A 216 8.51 8.60 5.48
N THR A 217 8.78 7.47 4.80
CA THR A 217 8.47 7.30 3.37
C THR A 217 6.99 7.04 3.07
N GLY A 218 6.22 6.58 4.07
CA GLY A 218 4.79 6.26 3.90
C GLY A 218 4.43 4.78 3.99
N LYS A 219 5.28 3.93 4.58
CA LYS A 219 5.00 2.49 4.80
C LYS A 219 3.62 2.22 5.42
N GLY A 220 3.22 2.98 6.44
CA GLY A 220 1.90 2.84 7.06
C GLY A 220 0.73 3.13 6.10
N THR A 221 0.90 4.07 5.17
CA THR A 221 -0.11 4.37 4.14
C THR A 221 -0.21 3.24 3.11
N ALA A 222 0.93 2.68 2.68
CA ALA A 222 0.96 1.51 1.81
C ALA A 222 0.33 0.29 2.49
N ALA A 223 0.64 0.04 3.77
CA ALA A 223 0.01 -1.02 4.56
C ALA A 223 -1.50 -0.84 4.69
N ALA A 224 -1.96 0.39 4.96
CA ALA A 224 -3.38 0.69 5.03
C ALA A 224 -4.09 0.49 3.69
N ALA A 225 -3.43 0.78 2.56
CA ALA A 225 -3.98 0.54 1.24
C ALA A 225 -4.21 -0.96 0.96
N ILE A 226 -3.29 -1.82 1.40
CA ILE A 226 -3.47 -3.28 1.32
C ILE A 226 -4.55 -3.74 2.32
N GLY A 227 -4.37 -3.42 3.60
CA GLY A 227 -5.15 -4.01 4.67
C GLY A 227 -6.62 -3.55 4.72
N ARG A 228 -6.93 -2.33 4.25
CA ARG A 228 -8.32 -1.87 4.11
C ARG A 228 -9.02 -2.39 2.84
N SER A 229 -8.29 -3.14 2.02
CA SER A 229 -8.74 -3.69 0.74
C SER A 229 -8.90 -5.20 0.75
N GLY A 230 -8.87 -5.83 1.94
CA GLY A 230 -9.24 -7.24 2.11
C GLY A 230 -10.69 -7.51 1.67
N PHE A 231 -10.99 -8.75 1.29
CA PHE A 231 -12.33 -9.17 0.88
C PHE A 231 -13.32 -9.04 2.06
N ILE A 232 -14.52 -8.50 1.85
CA ILE A 232 -15.53 -8.42 2.92
C ILE A 232 -16.83 -9.04 2.41
N PRO A 233 -17.30 -10.16 2.99
CA PRO A 233 -18.56 -10.78 2.58
C PRO A 233 -19.75 -9.84 2.77
N TYR A 234 -20.70 -9.92 1.83
CA TYR A 234 -21.99 -9.25 1.93
C TYR A 234 -23.02 -10.16 2.60
N ASP A 235 -23.67 -9.68 3.66
CA ASP A 235 -24.76 -10.37 4.35
C ASP A 235 -26.10 -9.91 3.78
N VAL A 236 -26.72 -10.78 2.98
CA VAL A 236 -28.01 -10.52 2.34
C VAL A 236 -29.16 -10.42 3.34
N GLY A 237 -29.09 -11.15 4.46
CA GLY A 237 -30.11 -11.12 5.49
C GLY A 237 -30.15 -9.78 6.23
N LYS A 238 -28.98 -9.17 6.45
CA LYS A 238 -28.86 -7.84 7.06
C LYS A 238 -28.83 -6.70 6.04
N GLY A 239 -28.66 -7.02 4.77
CA GLY A 239 -28.56 -6.05 3.69
C GLY A 239 -27.28 -5.21 3.73
N CYS A 240 -26.23 -5.64 4.42
CA CYS A 240 -24.99 -4.87 4.61
C CYS A 240 -23.73 -5.76 4.55
N PHE A 241 -22.56 -5.15 4.46
CA PHE A 241 -21.30 -5.88 4.58
C PHE A 241 -21.12 -6.40 6.02
N THR A 242 -20.51 -7.57 6.15
CA THR A 242 -20.36 -8.28 7.44
C THR A 242 -19.58 -7.47 8.47
N GLU A 243 -18.66 -6.62 8.01
CA GLU A 243 -17.75 -5.77 8.78
C GLU A 243 -17.36 -4.51 7.99
N SER A 244 -16.77 -3.53 8.68
CA SER A 244 -16.24 -2.30 8.08
C SER A 244 -14.73 -2.41 7.93
N PHE A 245 -14.17 -1.87 6.83
CA PHE A 245 -12.71 -1.91 6.64
C PHE A 245 -11.95 -1.12 7.72
N THR A 246 -12.63 -0.24 8.45
CA THR A 246 -12.04 0.50 9.58
C THR A 246 -11.76 -0.38 10.79
N GLN A 247 -12.47 -1.52 10.93
CA GLN A 247 -12.22 -2.52 11.98
C GLN A 247 -11.35 -3.67 11.49
N ASN A 248 -11.39 -3.98 10.20
CA ASN A 248 -10.61 -5.08 9.62
C ASN A 248 -9.11 -4.80 9.63
N PHE A 249 -8.69 -3.55 9.58
CA PHE A 249 -7.28 -3.18 9.58
C PHE A 249 -6.82 -2.73 10.97
N ILE A 250 -6.06 -3.60 11.66
CA ILE A 250 -5.47 -3.31 12.96
C ILE A 250 -3.99 -2.95 12.74
N SER A 251 -3.60 -1.74 13.14
CA SER A 251 -2.20 -1.28 13.05
C SER A 251 -1.59 -1.23 14.44
N ILE A 252 -0.39 -1.78 14.58
CA ILE A 252 0.43 -1.68 15.79
C ILE A 252 1.85 -1.29 15.40
N ASN A 253 2.44 -0.34 16.12
CA ASN A 253 3.85 -0.04 15.99
C ASN A 253 4.58 -0.62 17.19
N LEU A 254 5.47 -1.58 16.93
CA LEU A 254 6.08 -2.39 17.97
C LEU A 254 7.13 -1.60 18.78
N SER A 255 7.70 -0.55 18.19
CA SER A 255 8.63 0.35 18.89
C SER A 255 7.96 1.21 19.97
N GLN A 256 6.62 1.32 19.97
CA GLN A 256 5.87 2.08 20.97
C GLN A 256 5.73 1.35 22.32
N TYR A 257 6.02 0.05 22.34
CA TYR A 257 5.85 -0.78 23.52
C TYR A 257 7.21 -1.19 24.10
N PRO A 258 7.36 -1.21 25.43
CA PRO A 258 8.49 -1.88 26.06
C PRO A 258 8.57 -3.34 25.59
N GLU A 259 9.79 -3.86 25.42
CA GLU A 259 10.03 -5.23 24.93
C GLU A 259 9.21 -6.28 25.70
N ALA A 260 9.12 -6.13 27.02
CA ALA A 260 8.37 -7.02 27.91
C ALA A 260 6.84 -7.01 27.68
N LEU A 261 6.29 -5.96 27.06
CA LEU A 261 4.84 -5.80 26.82
C LEU A 261 4.44 -6.13 25.39
N ILE A 262 5.37 -6.16 24.44
CA ILE A 262 5.09 -6.51 23.03
C ILE A 262 4.37 -7.86 22.95
N GLU A 263 4.83 -8.85 23.71
CA GLU A 263 4.24 -10.19 23.72
C GLU A 263 2.78 -10.17 24.21
N SER A 264 2.50 -9.40 25.26
CA SER A 264 1.15 -9.22 25.80
C SER A 264 0.22 -8.55 24.78
N GLU A 265 0.66 -7.51 24.10
CA GLU A 265 -0.16 -6.79 23.11
C GLU A 265 -0.44 -7.66 21.88
N LEU A 266 0.57 -8.43 21.43
CA LEU A 266 0.42 -9.30 20.27
C LEU A 266 -0.51 -10.49 20.57
N PHE A 267 -0.22 -11.24 21.63
CA PHE A 267 -0.81 -12.56 21.89
C PHE A 267 -1.85 -12.56 23.02
N GLY A 268 -1.92 -11.50 23.82
CA GLY A 268 -2.76 -11.43 25.01
C GLY A 268 -2.10 -12.06 26.23
N HIS A 269 -2.72 -11.90 27.40
CA HIS A 269 -2.30 -12.56 28.63
C HIS A 269 -3.48 -12.93 29.52
N ARG A 270 -3.29 -13.99 30.33
CA ARG A 270 -4.19 -14.31 31.44
C ARG A 270 -3.83 -13.49 32.67
N LYS A 271 -4.83 -13.24 33.53
CA LYS A 271 -4.61 -12.62 34.84
C LYS A 271 -3.55 -13.41 35.62
N GLY A 272 -2.56 -12.71 36.17
CA GLY A 272 -1.46 -13.31 36.93
C GLY A 272 -0.31 -13.90 36.10
N ALA A 273 -0.31 -13.71 34.77
CA ALA A 273 0.76 -14.24 33.91
C ALA A 273 2.14 -13.63 34.17
N PHE A 274 2.20 -12.38 34.64
CA PHE A 274 3.41 -11.67 35.05
C PHE A 274 3.07 -10.58 36.08
N THR A 275 4.09 -10.00 36.73
CA THR A 275 3.92 -8.90 37.68
C THR A 275 3.28 -7.69 36.98
N GLY A 276 2.04 -7.36 37.34
CA GLY A 276 1.25 -6.29 36.69
C GLY A 276 0.09 -6.80 35.81
N ALA A 277 -0.02 -8.12 35.58
CA ALA A 277 -1.16 -8.73 34.87
C ALA A 277 -2.40 -8.82 35.79
N ILE A 278 -3.00 -7.67 36.12
CA ILE A 278 -4.12 -7.56 37.06
C ILE A 278 -5.42 -8.11 36.44
N GLU A 279 -5.57 -7.99 35.13
CA GLU A 279 -6.74 -8.41 34.37
C GLU A 279 -6.35 -9.31 33.18
N HIS A 280 -7.38 -9.84 32.51
CA HIS A 280 -7.19 -10.56 31.25
C HIS A 280 -7.08 -9.55 30.10
N HIS A 281 -6.09 -9.72 29.23
CA HIS A 281 -5.94 -8.90 28.02
C HIS A 281 -6.02 -9.75 26.77
N GLN A 282 -6.88 -9.35 25.83
CA GLN A 282 -6.99 -9.99 24.52
C GLN A 282 -6.06 -9.30 23.53
N GLY A 283 -5.02 -10.01 23.10
CA GLY A 283 -4.03 -9.49 22.15
C GLY A 283 -4.59 -9.31 20.74
N ILE A 284 -3.84 -8.59 19.89
CA ILE A 284 -4.31 -8.17 18.57
C ILE A 284 -4.65 -9.35 17.64
N PHE A 285 -3.91 -10.47 17.74
CA PHE A 285 -4.18 -11.65 16.91
C PHE A 285 -5.56 -12.27 17.21
N ALA A 286 -6.02 -12.16 18.47
CA ALA A 286 -7.34 -12.63 18.88
C ALA A 286 -8.46 -11.65 18.50
N ARG A 287 -8.15 -10.35 18.33
CA ARG A 287 -9.11 -9.31 17.95
C ARG A 287 -9.30 -9.17 16.44
N CYS A 288 -8.35 -9.65 15.64
CA CYS A 288 -8.41 -9.54 14.19
C CYS A 288 -9.50 -10.45 13.61
N SER A 289 -10.31 -9.92 12.71
CA SER A 289 -11.34 -10.68 12.03
C SER A 289 -10.76 -11.63 10.97
N ALA A 290 -11.58 -12.58 10.53
CA ALA A 290 -11.16 -13.60 9.56
C ALA A 290 -10.81 -13.02 8.19
N HIS A 291 -11.38 -11.87 7.82
CA HIS A 291 -11.01 -11.12 6.62
C HIS A 291 -10.26 -9.83 6.93
N GLY A 292 -9.70 -9.77 8.14
CA GLY A 292 -8.91 -8.66 8.64
C GLY A 292 -7.45 -8.75 8.24
N SER A 293 -6.72 -7.67 8.52
CA SER A 293 -5.29 -7.56 8.34
C SER A 293 -4.67 -6.91 9.56
N ILE A 294 -3.53 -7.42 10.00
CA ILE A 294 -2.70 -6.83 11.04
C ILE A 294 -1.48 -6.21 10.37
N PHE A 295 -1.26 -4.92 10.63
CA PHE A 295 -0.04 -4.23 10.28
C PHE A 295 0.92 -4.16 11.47
N LEU A 296 2.07 -4.80 11.33
CA LEU A 296 3.17 -4.82 12.28
C LEU A 296 4.27 -3.85 11.83
N ASP A 297 4.22 -2.62 12.31
CA ASP A 297 5.26 -1.61 12.02
C ASP A 297 6.48 -1.81 12.92
N GLU A 298 7.66 -1.59 12.35
CA GLU A 298 8.97 -1.83 12.96
C GLU A 298 9.21 -3.29 13.42
N ILE A 299 8.91 -4.25 12.53
CA ILE A 299 9.15 -5.68 12.78
C ILE A 299 10.63 -6.01 13.04
N GLY A 300 11.56 -5.17 12.58
CA GLY A 300 12.99 -5.31 12.85
C GLY A 300 13.41 -5.05 14.31
N ASP A 301 12.49 -4.57 15.15
CA ASP A 301 12.74 -4.26 16.57
C ASP A 301 12.33 -5.39 17.52
N VAL A 302 11.67 -6.44 17.03
CA VAL A 302 11.20 -7.51 17.92
C VAL A 302 12.30 -8.44 18.39
N SER A 303 12.20 -8.87 19.65
CA SER A 303 13.11 -9.83 20.25
C SER A 303 12.95 -11.24 19.67
N ILE A 304 14.01 -12.06 19.76
CA ILE A 304 14.00 -13.44 19.25
C ILE A 304 12.84 -14.28 19.83
N PRO A 305 12.49 -14.20 21.13
CA PRO A 305 11.32 -14.92 21.66
C PRO A 305 10.00 -14.53 20.98
N VAL A 306 9.78 -13.24 20.72
CA VAL A 306 8.60 -12.75 20.01
C VAL A 306 8.61 -13.24 18.56
N GLN A 307 9.77 -13.24 17.90
CA GLN A 307 9.94 -13.76 16.54
C GLN A 307 9.54 -15.25 16.45
N VAL A 308 9.89 -16.08 17.44
CA VAL A 308 9.48 -17.50 17.48
C VAL A 308 7.96 -17.65 17.56
N LYS A 309 7.28 -16.85 18.40
CA LYS A 309 5.82 -16.89 18.50
C LYS A 309 5.12 -16.35 17.26
N LEU A 310 5.67 -15.29 16.66
CA LEU A 310 5.19 -14.76 15.38
C LEU A 310 5.31 -15.79 14.26
N LEU A 311 6.42 -16.53 14.21
CA LEU A 311 6.60 -17.63 13.25
C LEU A 311 5.49 -18.67 13.39
N GLN A 312 5.14 -19.06 14.62
CA GLN A 312 4.06 -20.00 14.88
C GLN A 312 2.70 -19.47 14.40
N VAL A 313 2.41 -18.17 14.59
CA VAL A 313 1.21 -17.54 14.03
C VAL A 313 1.19 -17.63 12.51
N LEU A 314 2.30 -17.32 11.85
CA LEU A 314 2.36 -17.28 10.39
C LEU A 314 2.36 -18.67 9.75
N GLN A 315 2.97 -19.66 10.40
CA GLN A 315 3.06 -21.05 9.91
C GLN A 315 1.79 -21.83 10.24
N ASP A 316 1.45 -21.93 11.52
CA ASP A 316 0.40 -22.82 12.03
C ASP A 316 -0.94 -22.13 12.20
N ARG A 317 -1.00 -20.80 12.03
CA ARG A 317 -2.20 -19.99 12.29
C ARG A 317 -2.68 -20.09 13.74
N THR A 318 -1.79 -20.45 14.68
CA THR A 318 -2.12 -20.59 16.10
C THR A 318 -1.16 -19.83 17.00
N PHE A 319 -1.65 -19.42 18.17
CA PHE A 319 -0.87 -18.82 19.24
C PHE A 319 -1.51 -19.10 20.60
N SER A 320 -0.77 -18.81 21.67
CA SER A 320 -1.29 -18.91 23.04
C SER A 320 -1.03 -17.61 23.79
N PRO A 321 -2.01 -17.09 24.54
CA PRO A 321 -1.80 -15.96 25.44
C PRO A 321 -0.70 -16.26 26.46
N VAL A 322 0.00 -15.21 26.92
CA VAL A 322 1.00 -15.34 27.98
C VAL A 322 0.34 -15.90 29.24
N GLY A 323 0.99 -16.89 29.85
CA GLY A 323 0.46 -17.61 31.01
C GLY A 323 -0.69 -18.57 30.69
N SER A 324 -0.91 -18.93 29.42
CA SER A 324 -1.90 -19.92 29.00
C SER A 324 -1.32 -20.96 28.04
N HIS A 325 -1.85 -22.18 28.11
CA HIS A 325 -1.62 -23.24 27.12
C HIS A 325 -2.76 -23.39 26.11
N GLU A 326 -3.82 -22.59 26.25
CA GLU A 326 -4.92 -22.58 25.31
C GLU A 326 -4.43 -22.07 23.96
N LYS A 327 -4.67 -22.86 22.90
CA LYS A 327 -4.33 -22.47 21.53
C LYS A 327 -5.52 -21.72 20.91
N LEU A 328 -5.28 -20.47 20.55
CA LEU A 328 -6.18 -19.63 19.76
C LEU A 328 -5.74 -19.64 18.30
N ARG A 329 -6.67 -19.34 17.39
CA ARG A 329 -6.44 -19.34 15.94
C ARG A 329 -6.49 -17.92 15.37
N PHE A 330 -5.55 -17.60 14.49
CA PHE A 330 -5.51 -16.35 13.72
C PHE A 330 -5.81 -16.65 12.24
N ASN A 331 -6.80 -15.96 11.67
CA ASN A 331 -7.23 -16.19 10.29
C ASN A 331 -6.99 -14.99 9.36
N GLY A 332 -6.52 -13.85 9.89
CA GLY A 332 -6.31 -12.64 9.10
C GLY A 332 -4.98 -12.65 8.33
N ARG A 333 -4.73 -11.56 7.61
CA ARG A 333 -3.49 -11.29 6.89
C ARG A 333 -2.47 -10.59 7.78
N VAL A 334 -1.16 -10.83 7.57
CA VAL A 334 -0.10 -10.05 8.21
C VAL A 334 0.62 -9.20 7.17
N ILE A 335 0.75 -7.91 7.47
CA ILE A 335 1.56 -6.95 6.73
C ILE A 335 2.62 -6.47 7.72
N ALA A 336 3.88 -6.65 7.42
CA ALA A 336 4.97 -6.19 8.28
C ALA A 336 5.73 -5.04 7.62
N ALA A 337 6.32 -4.14 8.40
CA ALA A 337 7.19 -3.10 7.89
C ALA A 337 8.46 -2.95 8.73
N THR A 338 9.56 -2.55 8.07
CA THR A 338 10.76 -2.10 8.78
C THR A 338 11.57 -1.12 7.95
N ASN A 339 12.29 -0.23 8.63
CA ASN A 339 13.34 0.60 8.05
C ASN A 339 14.76 0.01 8.21
N LYS A 340 14.92 -1.07 8.99
CA LYS A 340 16.22 -1.67 9.28
C LYS A 340 16.68 -2.56 8.13
N PRO A 341 18.00 -2.62 7.84
CA PRO A 341 18.55 -3.55 6.86
C PRO A 341 18.43 -4.99 7.39
N LEU A 342 17.40 -5.71 6.96
CA LEU A 342 17.12 -7.08 7.42
C LEU A 342 18.29 -8.04 7.19
N ASP A 343 19.04 -7.89 6.10
CA ASP A 343 20.22 -8.72 5.84
C ASP A 343 21.30 -8.54 6.91
N ASP A 344 21.45 -7.33 7.46
CA ASP A 344 22.36 -7.10 8.58
C ASP A 344 21.86 -7.74 9.87
N LEU A 345 20.57 -7.58 10.16
CA LEU A 345 19.97 -8.19 11.35
C LEU A 345 20.07 -9.72 11.31
N ARG A 346 19.86 -10.32 10.14
CA ARG A 346 20.00 -11.77 9.92
C ARG A 346 21.43 -12.23 10.10
N ARG A 347 22.42 -11.56 9.46
CA ARG A 347 23.85 -11.90 9.63
C ARG A 347 24.30 -11.81 11.09
N ARG A 348 23.72 -10.91 11.87
CA ARG A 348 24.03 -10.71 13.29
C ARG A 348 23.23 -11.61 14.23
N GLY A 349 22.36 -12.48 13.71
CA GLY A 349 21.50 -13.35 14.52
C GLY A 349 20.42 -12.62 15.31
N LEU A 350 20.12 -11.37 14.95
CA LEU A 350 19.08 -10.53 15.58
C LEU A 350 17.72 -10.70 14.90
N PHE A 351 17.68 -11.28 13.71
CA PHE A 351 16.45 -11.61 13.01
C PHE A 351 16.55 -13.02 12.43
N ARG A 352 15.55 -13.86 12.67
CA ARG A 352 15.59 -15.26 12.26
C ARG A 352 15.28 -15.42 10.77
N ASP A 353 16.03 -16.30 10.11
CA ASP A 353 15.83 -16.63 8.70
C ASP A 353 14.45 -17.26 8.42
N ASP A 354 14.00 -18.16 9.29
CA ASP A 354 12.70 -18.83 9.13
C ASP A 354 11.51 -17.85 9.19
N LEU A 355 11.56 -16.87 10.10
CA LEU A 355 10.59 -15.78 10.16
C LEU A 355 10.65 -14.90 8.91
N PHE A 356 11.85 -14.56 8.45
CA PHE A 356 12.04 -13.76 7.23
C PHE A 356 11.37 -14.44 6.03
N TYR A 357 11.65 -15.73 5.80
CA TYR A 357 11.07 -16.47 4.68
C TYR A 357 9.55 -16.63 4.79
N ARG A 358 8.99 -16.63 6.01
CA ARG A 358 7.54 -16.72 6.19
C ARG A 358 6.83 -15.37 6.02
N LEU A 359 7.48 -14.27 6.36
CA LEU A 359 6.96 -12.91 6.14
C LEU A 359 7.05 -12.47 4.67
N CYS A 360 8.02 -12.99 3.92
CA CYS A 360 8.36 -12.52 2.58
C CYS A 360 7.65 -13.32 1.48
N SER A 361 6.31 -13.44 1.52
CA SER A 361 5.57 -13.93 0.33
C SER A 361 5.59 -12.89 -0.80
N ASP A 362 5.56 -11.61 -0.42
CA ASP A 362 5.85 -10.47 -1.29
C ASP A 362 6.65 -9.41 -0.52
N MET A 363 7.51 -8.67 -1.23
CA MET A 363 8.35 -7.63 -0.67
C MET A 363 8.20 -6.35 -1.48
N ILE A 364 7.70 -5.29 -0.83
CA ILE A 364 7.42 -4.01 -1.49
C ILE A 364 8.32 -2.94 -0.89
N VAL A 365 9.10 -2.27 -1.75
CA VAL A 365 9.97 -1.17 -1.34
C VAL A 365 9.25 0.16 -1.57
N VAL A 366 9.05 0.93 -0.49
CA VAL A 366 8.49 2.28 -0.55
C VAL A 366 9.62 3.28 -0.82
N PRO A 367 9.59 4.00 -1.96
CA PRO A 367 10.70 4.84 -2.39
C PRO A 367 10.89 6.06 -1.48
N PRO A 368 12.15 6.46 -1.19
CA PRO A 368 12.43 7.67 -0.44
C PRO A 368 12.11 8.93 -1.25
N LEU A 369 11.86 10.04 -0.55
CA LEU A 369 11.47 11.31 -1.17
C LEU A 369 12.55 11.84 -2.13
N ARG A 370 13.83 11.67 -1.82
CA ARG A 370 14.91 12.06 -2.74
C ARG A 370 14.90 11.31 -4.08
N GLN A 371 14.50 10.03 -4.09
CA GLN A 371 14.38 9.27 -5.33
C GLN A 371 13.21 9.82 -6.15
N ARG A 372 12.06 9.99 -5.49
CA ARG A 372 10.83 10.56 -6.07
C ARG A 372 11.08 11.91 -6.74
N LEU A 373 11.68 12.85 -6.02
CA LEU A 373 12.04 14.18 -6.52
C LEU A 373 13.13 14.16 -7.60
N GLY A 374 14.05 13.18 -7.55
CA GLY A 374 15.07 12.99 -8.57
C GLY A 374 14.52 12.46 -9.89
N GLU A 375 13.44 11.66 -9.84
CA GLU A 375 12.73 11.17 -11.02
C GLU A 375 11.74 12.20 -11.58
N ASP A 376 11.05 12.95 -10.71
CA ASP A 376 10.10 14.00 -11.08
C ASP A 376 10.11 15.17 -10.07
N PRO A 377 10.79 16.28 -10.38
CA PRO A 377 10.81 17.46 -9.52
C PRO A 377 9.44 18.11 -9.30
N ALA A 378 8.48 17.93 -10.24
CA ALA A 378 7.12 18.48 -10.09
C ALA A 378 6.33 17.78 -8.99
N GLU A 379 6.81 16.64 -8.48
CA GLU A 379 6.20 15.93 -7.38
C GLU A 379 6.19 16.75 -6.09
N LEU A 380 7.19 17.62 -5.87
CA LEU A 380 7.22 18.52 -4.72
C LEU A 380 5.97 19.42 -4.71
N ASP A 381 5.59 19.95 -5.87
CA ASP A 381 4.43 20.84 -6.01
C ASP A 381 3.13 20.12 -5.64
N VAL A 382 2.97 18.89 -6.13
CA VAL A 382 1.80 18.05 -5.84
C VAL A 382 1.72 17.73 -4.35
N MET A 383 2.86 17.38 -3.73
CA MET A 383 2.91 17.05 -2.31
C MET A 383 2.64 18.27 -1.42
N VAL A 384 3.25 19.43 -1.71
CA VAL A 384 3.00 20.67 -0.97
C VAL A 384 1.52 21.07 -1.06
N ALA A 385 0.95 21.06 -2.26
CA ALA A 385 -0.47 21.37 -2.47
C ALA A 385 -1.38 20.40 -1.69
N HIS A 386 -1.04 19.11 -1.68
CA HIS A 386 -1.78 18.10 -0.92
C HIS A 386 -1.73 18.37 0.59
N VAL A 387 -0.56 18.66 1.14
CA VAL A 387 -0.39 18.94 2.58
C VAL A 387 -1.15 20.21 2.96
N ILE A 388 -1.06 21.27 2.15
CA ILE A 388 -1.79 22.53 2.39
C ILE A 388 -3.30 22.28 2.39
N ARG A 389 -3.82 21.53 1.41
CA ARG A 389 -5.25 21.19 1.37
C ARG A 389 -5.70 20.43 2.62
N ARG A 390 -4.85 19.54 3.15
CA ARG A 390 -5.15 18.82 4.41
C ARG A 390 -5.11 19.71 5.65
N ILE A 391 -4.27 20.74 5.67
CA ILE A 391 -4.14 21.67 6.80
C ILE A 391 -5.26 22.70 6.80
N VAL A 392 -5.54 23.32 5.64
CA VAL A 392 -6.45 24.47 5.52
C VAL A 392 -7.89 24.03 5.17
N GLY A 393 -8.06 22.80 4.67
CA GLY A 393 -9.36 22.24 4.25
C GLY A 393 -9.70 22.47 2.78
N GLU A 394 -9.01 23.40 2.11
CA GLU A 394 -9.19 23.71 0.69
C GLU A 394 -7.86 23.94 -0.03
N ALA A 395 -7.88 23.94 -1.35
CA ALA A 395 -6.69 24.22 -2.14
C ALA A 395 -6.36 25.72 -2.10
N SER A 396 -5.13 26.07 -1.73
CA SER A 396 -4.64 27.45 -1.79
C SER A 396 -3.37 27.51 -2.62
N ARG A 397 -3.48 28.13 -3.80
CA ARG A 397 -2.34 28.34 -4.71
C ARG A 397 -1.33 29.32 -4.12
N GLU A 398 -1.81 30.35 -3.45
CA GLU A 398 -0.98 31.36 -2.79
C GLU A 398 -0.06 30.72 -1.74
N LEU A 399 -0.63 29.93 -0.83
CA LEU A 399 0.14 29.23 0.19
C LEU A 399 1.11 28.21 -0.42
N ALA A 400 0.70 27.52 -1.50
CA ALA A 400 1.57 26.55 -2.16
C ALA A 400 2.80 27.19 -2.79
N VAL A 401 2.63 28.35 -3.44
CA VAL A 401 3.74 29.12 -4.01
C VAL A 401 4.65 29.61 -2.89
N MET A 402 4.10 30.24 -1.85
CA MET A 402 4.88 30.74 -0.71
C MET A 402 5.71 29.65 -0.03
N VAL A 403 5.11 28.48 0.21
CA VAL A 403 5.81 27.36 0.85
C VAL A 403 6.94 26.83 -0.02
N ARG A 404 6.72 26.70 -1.34
CA ARG A 404 7.76 26.27 -2.27
C ARG A 404 8.92 27.24 -2.35
N GLU A 405 8.63 28.55 -2.42
CA GLU A 405 9.66 29.59 -2.46
C GLU A 405 10.52 29.53 -1.19
N ALA A 406 9.89 29.36 -0.02
CA ALA A 406 10.61 29.19 1.24
C ALA A 406 11.43 27.89 1.29
N ILE A 407 10.93 26.77 0.76
CA ILE A 407 11.71 25.51 0.65
C ILE A 407 12.94 25.73 -0.23
N GLY A 408 12.75 26.34 -1.41
CA GLY A 408 13.83 26.61 -2.35
C GLY A 408 14.90 27.54 -1.78
N ALA A 409 14.48 28.62 -1.10
CA ALA A 409 15.39 29.58 -0.50
C ALA A 409 16.14 29.04 0.73
N ASN A 410 15.48 28.22 1.56
CA ASN A 410 16.05 27.81 2.84
C ASN A 410 16.83 26.48 2.78
N LEU A 411 16.41 25.53 1.92
CA LEU A 411 16.99 24.18 1.86
C LEU A 411 17.80 23.91 0.58
N GLY A 412 17.50 24.64 -0.50
CA GLY A 412 18.07 24.40 -1.82
C GLY A 412 17.43 23.24 -2.58
N ALA A 413 17.68 23.17 -3.88
CA ALA A 413 17.03 22.22 -4.80
C ALA A 413 17.43 20.75 -4.58
N HIS A 414 18.57 20.49 -3.91
CA HIS A 414 19.15 19.15 -3.73
C HIS A 414 19.10 18.67 -2.28
N TYR A 415 18.24 19.27 -1.45
CA TYR A 415 18.06 18.80 -0.09
C TYR A 415 17.62 17.34 -0.05
N ALA A 416 18.27 16.53 0.79
CA ALA A 416 18.14 15.07 0.76
C ALA A 416 16.85 14.54 1.41
N TRP A 417 16.15 15.37 2.19
CA TRP A 417 14.94 15.00 2.95
C TRP A 417 15.14 13.75 3.82
N PRO A 418 16.05 13.78 4.82
CA PRO A 418 16.33 12.62 5.67
C PRO A 418 15.10 12.06 6.40
N GLY A 419 14.11 12.90 6.73
CA GLY A 419 12.84 12.46 7.33
C GLY A 419 11.73 12.21 6.29
N ASN A 420 12.06 12.20 5.00
CA ASN A 420 11.18 11.88 3.88
C ASN A 420 9.87 12.70 3.90
N VAL A 421 8.72 12.07 3.64
CA VAL A 421 7.42 12.74 3.57
C VAL A 421 7.04 13.33 4.94
N ARG A 422 7.39 12.67 6.04
CA ARG A 422 7.13 13.18 7.39
C ARG A 422 7.81 14.52 7.62
N GLU A 423 9.07 14.65 7.21
CA GLU A 423 9.80 15.92 7.27
C GLU A 423 9.17 16.98 6.36
N LEU A 424 8.81 16.63 5.12
CA LEU A 424 8.13 17.56 4.22
C LEU A 424 6.84 18.12 4.85
N GLU A 425 6.01 17.28 5.46
CA GLU A 425 4.81 17.78 6.12
C GLU A 425 5.14 18.71 7.31
N GLN A 426 6.22 18.44 8.06
CA GLN A 426 6.67 19.33 9.14
C GLN A 426 7.24 20.64 8.58
N ALA A 427 7.99 20.60 7.49
CA ALA A 427 8.52 21.77 6.81
C ALA A 427 7.39 22.69 6.34
N VAL A 428 6.36 22.14 5.68
CA VAL A 428 5.17 22.90 5.27
C VAL A 428 4.51 23.58 6.47
N ARG A 429 4.29 22.84 7.58
CA ARG A 429 3.71 23.43 8.81
C ARG A 429 4.58 24.53 9.40
N GLY A 430 5.89 24.31 9.51
CA GLY A 430 6.84 25.30 10.02
C GLY A 430 6.90 26.57 9.18
N ILE A 431 6.86 26.43 7.85
CA ILE A 431 6.84 27.56 6.92
C ILE A 431 5.52 28.32 7.00
N LEU A 432 4.38 27.65 7.09
CA LEU A 432 3.10 28.34 7.28
C LEU A 432 3.06 29.18 8.56
N LEU A 433 3.81 28.78 9.60
CA LEU A 433 3.87 29.51 10.88
C LEU A 433 4.93 30.61 10.91
N THR A 434 6.08 30.41 10.27
CA THR A 434 7.27 31.26 10.47
C THR A 434 7.89 31.79 9.19
N SER A 435 7.36 31.39 8.03
CA SER A 435 7.92 31.60 6.69
C SER A 435 9.35 31.05 6.52
N ARG A 436 9.81 30.19 7.45
CA ARG A 436 11.17 29.65 7.49
C ARG A 436 11.18 28.18 7.87
N TYR A 437 12.17 27.45 7.37
CA TYR A 437 12.46 26.09 7.81
C TYR A 437 13.93 25.77 7.56
N HIS A 438 14.64 25.27 8.57
CA HIS A 438 16.10 25.10 8.51
C HIS A 438 16.55 23.67 8.19
N GLY A 439 15.61 22.77 7.86
CA GLY A 439 15.87 21.34 7.64
C GLY A 439 16.02 20.59 8.95
N ASP A 440 15.81 19.27 8.92
CA ASP A 440 16.37 18.43 9.96
C ASP A 440 17.90 18.43 9.79
N ARG A 441 18.59 19.23 10.60
CA ARG A 441 20.04 19.12 10.78
C ARG A 441 20.36 17.92 11.69
N GLY A 442 19.70 16.78 11.45
CA GLY A 442 19.92 15.54 12.17
C GLY A 442 21.10 14.79 11.56
N VAL A 443 22.26 14.85 12.24
CA VAL A 443 23.47 14.01 12.00
C VAL A 443 23.76 13.73 10.51
N ALA A 444 23.59 14.73 9.65
CA ALA A 444 24.33 14.75 8.39
C ALA A 444 25.79 14.76 8.81
N ALA A 445 26.54 13.71 8.42
CA ALA A 445 27.98 13.52 8.59
C ALA A 445 28.60 14.65 9.40
N THR A 446 28.84 14.45 10.71
CA THR A 446 29.28 15.49 11.67
C THR A 446 30.02 16.58 10.92
N ALA A 447 29.53 17.82 10.87
CA ALA A 447 30.01 18.92 10.01
C ALA A 447 31.41 18.75 9.32
N PRO A 448 32.49 18.38 10.05
CA PRO A 448 33.76 17.95 9.45
C PRO A 448 33.74 16.89 8.32
N GLU A 449 32.87 15.88 8.35
CA GLU A 449 32.77 14.84 7.30
C GLU A 449 32.20 15.39 6.00
N ALA A 450 31.16 16.23 6.09
CA ALA A 450 30.56 16.87 4.93
C ALA A 450 31.49 17.94 4.34
N GLU A 451 32.18 18.73 5.18
CA GLU A 451 33.19 19.69 4.75
C GLU A 451 34.36 18.99 4.03
N LEU A 452 34.84 17.87 4.57
CA LEU A 452 35.92 17.10 3.95
C LEU A 452 35.52 16.58 2.56
N ILE A 453 34.31 16.03 2.42
CA ILE A 453 33.82 15.52 1.13
C ILE A 453 33.61 16.64 0.12
N SER A 454 33.05 17.79 0.52
CA SER A 454 32.90 18.95 -0.36
C SER A 454 34.26 19.49 -0.78
N GLY A 455 35.18 19.67 0.16
CA GLY A 455 36.50 20.21 -0.13
C GLY A 455 37.34 19.36 -1.07
N ILE A 456 37.19 18.02 -1.01
CA ILE A 456 37.79 17.09 -2.00
C ILE A 456 37.15 17.27 -3.37
N ARG A 457 35.81 17.33 -3.43
CA ARG A 457 35.06 17.45 -4.68
C ARG A 457 35.35 18.77 -5.40
N ASP A 458 35.44 19.85 -4.64
CA ASP A 458 35.64 21.21 -5.15
C ASP A 458 37.12 21.52 -5.41
N GLY A 459 38.04 20.61 -5.03
CA GLY A 459 39.47 20.74 -5.27
C GLY A 459 40.15 21.86 -4.48
N VAL A 460 39.54 22.29 -3.37
CA VAL A 460 39.98 23.45 -2.58
C VAL A 460 40.90 23.08 -1.41
N LEU A 461 40.99 21.80 -1.04
CA LEU A 461 41.83 21.33 0.06
C LEU A 461 43.27 21.06 -0.41
N THR A 462 44.24 21.57 0.34
CA THR A 462 45.63 21.14 0.22
C THR A 462 45.82 19.73 0.74
N ALA A 463 46.88 19.04 0.31
CA ALA A 463 47.23 17.71 0.83
C ALA A 463 47.40 17.70 2.36
N HIS A 464 47.88 18.80 2.93
CA HIS A 464 48.01 18.97 4.38
C HIS A 464 46.65 19.04 5.08
N GLU A 465 45.73 19.85 4.58
CA GLU A 465 44.38 20.00 5.15
C GLU A 465 43.55 18.73 5.01
N LEU A 466 43.69 18.01 3.90
CA LEU A 466 43.06 16.72 3.70
C LEU A 466 43.48 15.71 4.77
N VAL A 467 44.80 15.58 5.00
CA VAL A 467 45.35 14.66 6.00
C VAL A 467 44.96 15.09 7.41
N ALA A 468 44.98 16.41 7.70
CA ALA A 468 44.61 16.93 9.01
C ALA A 468 43.13 16.70 9.34
N SER A 469 42.23 16.99 8.41
CA SER A 469 40.78 16.77 8.56
C SER A 469 40.45 15.28 8.68
N TYR A 470 41.13 14.41 7.92
CA TYR A 470 40.97 12.96 8.04
C TYR A 470 41.45 12.42 9.40
N CYS A 471 42.60 12.90 9.91
CA CYS A 471 43.10 12.51 11.22
C CYS A 471 42.17 12.97 12.36
N ALA A 472 41.63 14.18 12.28
CA ALA A 472 40.67 14.72 13.27
C ALA A 472 39.38 13.89 13.32
N LEU A 473 38.81 13.56 12.15
CA LEU A 473 37.62 12.72 12.01
C LEU A 473 37.82 11.33 12.62
N LEU A 474 38.95 10.68 12.33
CA LEU A 474 39.28 9.38 12.92
C LEU A 474 39.47 9.48 14.45
N TYR A 475 40.08 10.58 14.93
CA TYR A 475 40.27 10.80 16.36
C TYR A 475 38.93 10.99 17.08
N ASP A 476 37.99 11.74 16.49
CA ASP A 476 36.64 11.93 17.04
C ASP A 476 35.87 10.60 17.14
N ARG A 477 36.11 9.70 16.19
CA ARG A 477 35.45 8.39 16.13
C ARG A 477 36.05 7.34 17.08
N PHE A 478 37.37 7.34 17.27
CA PHE A 478 38.09 6.28 17.99
C PHE A 478 38.76 6.72 19.30
N GLY A 479 38.80 8.02 19.59
CA GLY A 479 39.19 8.60 20.86
C GLY A 479 40.69 8.50 21.24
N THR A 480 41.53 7.86 20.42
CA THR A 480 42.95 7.61 20.74
C THR A 480 43.86 7.89 19.56
N TYR A 481 45.05 8.45 19.80
CA TYR A 481 46.02 8.76 18.74
C TYR A 481 46.66 7.50 18.16
N GLU A 482 46.80 6.43 18.96
CA GLU A 482 47.35 5.14 18.57
C GLU A 482 46.50 4.46 17.49
N GLU A 483 45.17 4.43 17.67
CA GLU A 483 44.27 3.79 16.71
C GLU A 483 44.19 4.58 15.40
N VAL A 484 44.29 5.91 15.48
CA VAL A 484 44.35 6.77 14.29
C VAL A 484 45.67 6.55 13.53
N ALA A 485 46.81 6.52 14.22
CA ALA A 485 48.13 6.23 13.64
C ALA A 485 48.17 4.88 12.91
N ARG A 486 47.58 3.85 13.53
CA ARG A 486 47.48 2.51 12.93
C ARG A 486 46.68 2.52 11.62
N ARG A 487 45.62 3.33 11.53
CA ARG A 487 44.74 3.40 10.35
C ARG A 487 45.26 4.29 9.25
N THR A 488 45.92 5.39 9.59
CA THR A 488 46.49 6.34 8.63
C THR A 488 47.87 5.94 8.15
N GLY A 489 48.56 5.04 8.86
CA GLY A 489 49.95 4.67 8.59
C GLY A 489 50.95 5.77 8.99
N LEU A 490 50.51 6.77 9.75
CA LEU A 490 51.35 7.89 10.21
C LEU A 490 51.92 7.61 11.60
N ASP A 491 53.05 8.23 11.93
CA ASP A 491 53.58 8.23 13.29
C ASP A 491 52.63 8.93 14.27
N ARG A 492 52.54 8.43 15.52
CA ARG A 492 51.66 8.98 16.56
C ARG A 492 51.90 10.47 16.80
N ARG A 493 53.15 10.96 16.74
CA ARG A 493 53.45 12.39 16.94
C ARG A 493 52.90 13.23 15.79
N THR A 494 52.97 12.72 14.57
CA THR A 494 52.43 13.36 13.36
C THR A 494 50.91 13.44 13.43
N VAL A 495 50.23 12.35 13.82
CA VAL A 495 48.78 12.35 14.03
C VAL A 495 48.37 13.38 15.08
N LYS A 496 49.07 13.40 16.23
CA LYS A 496 48.77 14.36 17.31
C LYS A 496 48.88 15.81 16.82
N LYS A 497 49.91 16.13 16.05
CA LYS A 497 50.11 17.47 15.46
C LYS A 497 48.93 17.85 14.56
N HIS A 498 48.56 16.99 13.61
CA HIS A 498 47.46 17.23 12.68
C HIS A 498 46.10 17.42 13.37
N VAL A 499 45.80 16.60 14.39
CA VAL A 499 44.55 16.73 15.17
C VAL A 499 44.52 18.04 15.95
N GLN A 500 45.64 18.46 16.53
CA GLN A 500 45.73 19.72 17.29
C GLN A 500 45.61 20.95 16.40
N GLU A 501 46.21 20.94 15.22
CA GLU A 501 46.15 22.03 14.26
C GLU A 501 44.72 22.25 13.74
N ARG A 502 44.01 21.18 13.35
CA ARG A 502 42.63 21.28 12.85
C ARG A 502 41.67 21.79 13.94
N ARG A 503 41.77 21.24 15.16
CA ARG A 503 40.95 21.69 16.30
C ARG A 503 41.31 23.10 16.80
N GLY A 504 42.54 23.56 16.52
CA GLY A 504 42.97 24.93 16.80
C GLY A 504 42.36 25.94 15.82
N ALA A 505 42.28 25.57 14.53
CA ALA A 505 41.66 26.38 13.49
C ALA A 505 40.14 26.54 13.70
N GLU A 506 39.44 25.49 14.16
CA GLU A 506 38.00 25.52 14.47
C GLU A 506 37.63 26.39 15.69
N ARG A 507 38.58 26.77 16.54
CA ARG A 507 38.35 27.65 17.71
C ARG A 507 38.61 29.13 17.42
N ALA A 508 39.25 29.44 16.30
CA ALA A 508 39.61 30.79 15.89
C ALA A 508 38.61 31.41 14.88
N CYS A 509 37.67 30.60 14.40
CA CYS A 509 36.54 30.97 13.55
C CYS A 509 35.24 30.90 14.36
#